data_AF-A0A968XUW8-F1
#
_entry.id   AF-A0A968XUW8-F1
#
_cell.length_a   1.000
_cell.length_b   1.000
_cell.length_c   1.000
_cell.angle_alpha   90.00
_cell.angle_beta   90.00
_cell.angle_gamma   90.00
#
_symmetry.space_group_name_H-M   'P 1'
#
loop_
_entity.id
_entity.type
_entity.pdbx_description
1 polymer ?
#
loop_
_entity_poly.entity_id
_entity_poly.type
_entity_poly.pdbx_seq_one_letter_code
_entity_poly.pdbx_strand_id
1 'polypeptide(L)' 'MQGLVHAKTGTLTGVRALSGYLEHPVYGSMVFSILVNQADRGESLRQGIDEIVTTVGHLRSCP' A
#
# COMPACT_ATOMS: atom_id res chain seq x y z
N MET A 1 -5.77 -7.77 -6.67
CA MET A 1 -4.64 -7.93 -5.72
C MET A 1 -4.91 -8.83 -4.53
N GLN A 2 -6.16 -9.24 -4.25
CA GLN A 2 -6.43 -10.13 -3.11
C GLN A 2 -5.63 -11.44 -3.31
N GLY A 3 -4.68 -11.71 -2.40
CA GLY A 3 -3.75 -12.83 -2.46
C GLY A 3 -2.29 -12.51 -2.86
N LEU A 4 -2.01 -11.30 -3.37
CA LEU A 4 -0.65 -10.86 -3.74
C LEU A 4 -0.02 -9.90 -2.71
N VAL A 5 -0.84 -9.35 -1.81
CA VAL A 5 -0.42 -8.39 -0.80
C VAL A 5 -0.60 -8.99 0.59
N HIS A 6 0.48 -9.03 1.35
CA HIS A 6 0.50 -9.44 2.76
C HIS A 6 0.97 -8.28 3.60
N ALA A 7 0.04 -7.61 4.29
CA ALA A 7 0.33 -6.36 4.97
C ALA A 7 -0.37 -6.24 6.32
N LYS A 8 0.22 -5.39 7.17
CA LYS A 8 -0.30 -5.01 8.48
C LYS A 8 -0.84 -3.58 8.40
N THR A 9 -2.04 -3.39 8.92
CA THR A 9 -2.63 -2.06 9.11
C THR A 9 -2.22 -1.49 10.47
N GLY A 10 -2.02 -0.18 10.51
CA GLY A 10 -1.83 0.61 11.73
C GLY A 10 -2.78 1.81 11.72
N THR A 11 -3.59 1.94 12.76
CA THR A 11 -4.63 2.98 12.84
C THR A 11 -4.54 3.66 14.20
N LEU A 12 -4.21 4.95 14.21
CA LEU A 12 -4.30 5.82 15.39
C LEU A 12 -5.11 7.07 15.03
N THR A 13 -5.53 7.84 16.03
CA THR A 13 -6.13 9.16 15.78
C THR A 13 -5.15 10.03 15.00
N GLY A 14 -5.56 10.53 13.84
CA GLY A 14 -4.71 11.33 12.96
C GLY A 14 -3.61 10.57 12.22
N VAL A 15 -3.56 9.22 12.29
CA VAL A 15 -2.56 8.42 11.57
C VAL A 15 -3.20 7.20 10.90
N ARG A 16 -2.77 6.90 9.68
CA ARG A 16 -3.06 5.65 8.97
C ARG A 16 -1.75 5.08 8.43
N ALA A 17 -1.56 3.77 8.58
CA ALA A 17 -0.40 3.06 8.10
C ALA A 17 -0.76 1.71 7.48
N LEU A 18 -0.02 1.33 6.44
CA LEU A 18 -0.06 0.02 5.81
C LEU A 18 1.36 -0.37 5.41
N SER A 19 1.86 -1.48 5.95
CA SER A 19 3.22 -1.96 5.65
C SER A 19 3.20 -3.45 5.38
N GLY A 20 3.99 -3.92 4.41
CA GLY A 20 3.95 -5.32 4.04
C GLY A 20 4.76 -5.67 2.81
N TYR A 21 4.38 -6.80 2.23
CA TYR A 21 4.97 -7.40 1.04
C TYR A 21 3.95 -7.46 -0.09
N LEU A 22 4.41 -7.23 -1.30
CA LEU A 22 3.66 -7.33 -2.54
C LEU A 22 4.42 -8.23 -3.50
N GLU A 23 3.81 -9.32 -3.93
CA GLU A 23 4.38 -10.21 -4.94
C GLU A 23 4.16 -9.64 -6.33
N HIS A 24 5.25 -9.36 -7.05
CA HIS A 24 5.23 -8.82 -8.41
C HIS A 24 5.85 -9.79 -9.42
N PRO A 25 5.21 -10.01 -10.58
CA PRO A 25 5.69 -10.99 -11.56
C PRO A 25 7.07 -10.65 -12.16
N VAL A 26 7.43 -9.37 -12.23
CA VAL A 26 8.71 -8.92 -12.84
C VAL A 26 9.77 -8.59 -11.80
N TYR A 27 9.36 -8.10 -10.62
CA TYR A 27 10.27 -7.54 -9.61
C TYR A 27 10.42 -8.45 -8.39
N GLY A 28 9.71 -9.58 -8.36
CA GLY A 28 9.67 -10.48 -7.21
C GLY A 28 8.93 -9.86 -6.02
N SER A 29 9.30 -10.28 -4.81
CA SER A 29 8.69 -9.77 -3.57
C SER A 29 9.17 -8.34 -3.29
N MET A 30 8.25 -7.39 -3.31
CA MET A 30 8.49 -5.98 -3.03
C MET A 30 8.07 -5.63 -1.61
N VAL A 31 8.95 -4.95 -0.87
CA VAL A 31 8.67 -4.45 0.49
C VAL A 31 8.15 -3.03 0.41
N PHE A 32 7.09 -2.71 1.17
CA PHE A 32 6.55 -1.37 1.24
C PHE A 32 6.16 -0.96 2.67
N SER A 33 6.17 0.34 2.92
CA SER A 33 5.63 0.94 4.13
C SER A 33 5.02 2.30 3.79
N ILE A 34 3.72 2.43 4.01
CA ILE A 34 2.96 3.65 3.75
C ILE A 34 2.49 4.19 5.09
N LEU A 35 2.84 5.45 5.39
CA LEU A 35 2.46 6.14 6.61
C LEU A 35 1.90 7.51 6.26
N VAL A 36 0.67 7.75 6.66
CA VAL A 36 -0.03 9.02 6.45
C VAL A 36 -0.34 9.63 7.81
N ASN A 37 0.31 10.76 8.09
CA ASN A 37 0.03 11.60 9.25
C ASN A 37 -1.05 12.63 8.93
N GLN A 38 -1.59 13.25 9.97
CA GLN A 38 -2.68 14.24 9.85
C GLN A 38 -3.87 13.69 9.07
N ALA A 39 -4.14 12.39 9.27
CA ALA A 39 -5.20 11.64 8.60
C ALA A 39 -6.57 11.98 9.19
N ASP A 40 -7.08 13.16 8.86
CA ASP A 40 -8.42 13.65 9.18
C ASP A 40 -9.51 12.97 8.32
N ARG A 41 -9.14 12.44 7.14
CA ARG A 41 -10.07 11.80 6.19
C ARG A 41 -9.98 10.26 6.18
N GLY A 42 -10.50 9.63 7.24
CA GLY A 42 -10.39 8.20 7.51
C GLY A 42 -10.59 7.23 6.34
N GLU A 43 -11.80 7.17 5.74
CA GLU A 43 -12.09 6.20 4.67
C GLU A 43 -11.43 6.54 3.33
N SER A 44 -11.43 7.81 2.92
CA SER A 44 -10.80 8.22 1.65
C SER A 44 -9.29 7.96 1.63
N LEU A 45 -8.63 8.05 2.79
CA LEU A 45 -7.22 7.72 2.91
C LEU A 45 -6.95 6.23 2.79
N ARG A 46 -7.83 5.38 3.33
CA ARG A 46 -7.71 3.93 3.15
C ARG A 46 -7.77 3.58 1.66
N GLN A 47 -8.72 4.17 0.93
CA GLN A 47 -8.85 3.95 -0.51
C GLN A 47 -7.62 4.43 -1.29
N GLY A 48 -7.08 5.61 -0.97
CA GLY A 48 -5.85 6.11 -1.60
C GLY A 48 -4.63 5.23 -1.31
N ILE A 49 -4.50 4.70 -0.09
CA ILE A 49 -3.44 3.74 0.26
C ILE A 49 -3.58 2.45 -0.57
N ASP A 50 -4.80 1.91 -0.70
CA ASP A 50 -5.06 0.73 -1.53
C ASP A 50 -4.71 0.99 -3.01
N GLU A 51 -4.98 2.20 -3.49
CA GLU A 51 -4.69 2.63 -4.86
C GLU A 51 -3.18 2.71 -5.13
N ILE A 52 -2.39 3.27 -4.20
CA ILE A 52 -0.92 3.28 -4.28
C ILE A 52 -0.37 1.85 -4.41
N VAL A 53 -0.80 0.94 -3.52
CA VAL A 53 -0.34 -0.46 -3.58
C VAL A 53 -0.75 -1.10 -4.90
N THR A 54 -1.93 -0.75 -5.43
CA THR A 54 -2.42 -1.25 -6.72
C THR A 54 -1.56 -0.74 -7.87
N THR A 55 -1.21 0.55 -7.89
CA THR A 55 -0.33 1.13 -8.91
C THR A 55 1.06 0.50 -8.87
N VAL A 56 1.62 0.32 -7.67
CA VAL A 56 2.93 -0.34 -7.49
C VAL A 56 2.90 -1.80 -7.97
N GLY A 57 1.78 -2.51 -7.75
CA GLY A 57 1.56 -3.87 -8.25
C GLY A 57 1.42 -4.00 -9.77
N HIS A 58 1.27 -2.89 -10.49
CA HIS A 58 1.21 -2.86 -11.95
C HIS A 58 2.44 -2.20 -12.58
N LEU A 59 3.50 -1.92 -11.81
CA LEU A 59 4.73 -1.34 -12.35
C LEU A 59 5.29 -2.21 -13.48
N ARG A 60 5.72 -1.56 -14.54
CA ARG A 60 6.39 -2.19 -15.67
C ARG A 60 7.74 -1.52 -15.84
N SER A 61 8.70 -2.27 -16.36
CA SER A 61 9.97 -1.71 -16.81
C SER A 61 9.69 -0.68 -17.91
N CYS A 62 10.22 0.53 -17.72
CA CYS A 62 10.29 1.49 -18.82
C CYS A 62 11.30 0.96 -19.84
N PRO A 63 10.97 0.99 -21.15
CA PRO A 63 11.87 0.56 -22.21
C PRO A 63 13.10 1.45 -22.34
#